data_AF-A0A952S163-F1
#
_entry.id   AF-A0A952S163-F1
#
_cell.length_a   1.000
_cell.length_b   1.000
_cell.length_c   1.000
_cell.angle_alpha   90.00
_cell.angle_beta   90.00
_cell.angle_gamma   90.00
#
_symmetry.space_group_name_H-M   'P 1'
#
loop_
_entity.id
_entity.type
_entity.pdbx_description
1 polymer ?
#
loop_
_entity_poly.entity_id
_entity_poly.type
_entity_poly.pdbx_seq_one_letter_code
_entity_poly.pdbx_strand_id
1 'polypeptide(L)'
;MDERYSRQILFSPIGREGQEKLSNARVLIVGCGALGASHAETLARAGVGHLRIVDRDFVEFTNLQRQTLFKESDASERLPKAVAAKNRLAEINSEIEVEAVVADVNNSNIESLIAGCDLVLDGTDNFQIRYLLNDACVKHGRTWIYGAVVSSYGATMTVIPGETPCLRCIFDEMPDAGSAPTCDTAGVIMPIVTSISAIQTAEAIKLLVGDMASLHGSLLQIDIWQNDWRKIKLSGRSPHDSKGISDSESLHDHKNVFNPDCITCGKHIYEFLDAENVDFTAVLCGRDAVQIAPPKPTTIDLKTLAANLAAVSEVKQNEYLVRFSANGCEITVFADARAIIKGTDDPTEARSLYARFIGL
;
A
#
# COMPACT_ATOMS: atom_id res chain seq x y z
N MET A 1 13.51 -18.48 17.48
CA MET A 1 13.28 -17.23 18.24
C MET A 1 14.50 -16.66 18.97
N ASP A 2 15.03 -17.24 20.05
CA ASP A 2 15.92 -16.47 20.96
C ASP A 2 17.28 -16.00 20.38
N GLU A 3 17.89 -16.72 19.43
CA GLU A 3 19.16 -16.28 18.81
C GLU A 3 18.96 -15.20 17.73
N ARG A 4 17.94 -15.38 16.87
CA ARG A 4 17.67 -14.53 15.69
C ARG A 4 17.47 -13.06 16.08
N TYR A 5 16.68 -12.80 17.12
CA TYR A 5 16.34 -11.45 17.56
C TYR A 5 17.20 -10.94 18.72
N SER A 6 18.27 -11.64 19.08
CA SER A 6 19.10 -11.32 20.25
C SER A 6 19.57 -9.86 20.27
N ARG A 7 19.95 -9.28 19.12
CA ARG A 7 20.36 -7.86 19.02
C ARG A 7 19.20 -6.88 19.12
N GLN A 8 18.03 -7.24 18.60
CA GLN A 8 16.82 -6.41 18.65
C GLN A 8 16.25 -6.38 20.08
N ILE A 9 16.26 -7.51 20.79
CA ILE A 9 15.82 -7.64 22.18
C ILE A 9 16.67 -6.79 23.14
N LEU A 10 17.94 -6.53 22.84
CA LEU A 10 18.79 -5.66 23.66
C LEU A 10 18.35 -4.18 23.64
N PHE A 11 17.59 -3.77 22.62
CA PHE A 11 17.04 -2.42 22.58
C PHE A 11 15.84 -2.33 23.52
N SER A 12 16.05 -1.65 24.67
CA SER A 12 15.10 -1.60 25.80
C SER A 12 13.64 -1.30 25.42
N PRO A 13 13.32 -0.34 24.51
CA PRO A 13 11.94 -0.11 24.09
C PRO A 13 11.24 -1.30 23.41
N ILE A 14 12.00 -2.23 22.82
CA ILE A 14 11.46 -3.50 22.31
C ILE A 14 11.56 -4.55 23.42
N GLY A 15 12.76 -4.86 23.90
CA GLY A 15 12.94 -5.90 24.93
C GLY A 15 12.43 -7.28 24.49
N ARG A 16 12.31 -8.20 25.45
CA ARG A 16 11.74 -9.55 25.20
C ARG A 16 10.23 -9.47 24.97
N GLU A 17 9.53 -8.70 25.79
CA GLU A 17 8.07 -8.51 25.70
C GLU A 17 7.65 -7.88 24.36
N GLY A 18 8.34 -6.83 23.90
CA GLY A 18 8.03 -6.21 22.61
C GLY A 18 8.33 -7.15 21.44
N GLN A 19 9.38 -7.99 21.53
CA GLN A 19 9.60 -9.02 20.52
C GLN A 19 8.46 -10.05 20.46
N GLU A 20 7.93 -10.45 21.63
CA GLU A 20 6.75 -11.32 21.70
C GLU A 20 5.52 -10.64 21.09
N LYS A 21 5.30 -9.35 21.35
CA LYS A 21 4.23 -8.57 20.71
C LYS A 21 4.38 -8.54 19.18
N LEU A 22 5.59 -8.27 18.67
CA LEU A 22 5.88 -8.32 17.24
C LEU A 22 5.55 -9.70 16.66
N SER A 23 5.96 -10.78 17.32
CA SER A 23 5.70 -12.14 16.85
C SER A 23 4.23 -12.54 16.81
N ASN A 24 3.37 -11.85 17.56
CA ASN A 24 1.92 -12.07 17.55
C ASN A 24 1.16 -11.07 16.66
N ALA A 25 1.84 -10.04 16.17
CA ALA A 25 1.22 -8.96 15.40
C ALA A 25 0.87 -9.36 13.96
N ARG A 26 -0.21 -8.78 13.45
CA ARG A 26 -0.73 -8.95 12.10
C ARG A 26 -0.76 -7.61 11.39
N VAL A 27 0.05 -7.48 10.35
CA VAL A 27 0.19 -6.23 9.59
C VAL A 27 -0.29 -6.41 8.16
N LEU A 28 -1.17 -5.51 7.71
CA LEU A 28 -1.54 -5.37 6.30
C LEU A 28 -0.62 -4.35 5.63
N ILE A 29 -0.05 -4.72 4.49
CA ILE A 29 0.70 -3.82 3.60
C ILE A 29 -0.08 -3.72 2.30
N VAL A 30 -0.57 -2.52 1.99
CA VAL A 30 -1.35 -2.25 0.78
C VAL A 30 -0.43 -1.64 -0.27
N GLY A 31 -0.24 -2.35 -1.37
CA GLY A 31 0.80 -2.08 -2.36
C GLY A 31 2.14 -2.68 -1.95
N CYS A 32 2.79 -3.39 -2.87
CA CYS A 32 4.11 -3.99 -2.78
C CYS A 32 5.07 -3.38 -3.81
N GLY A 33 4.93 -2.06 -4.01
CA GLY A 33 5.85 -1.24 -4.80
C GLY A 33 7.12 -0.87 -4.03
N ALA A 34 7.63 0.34 -4.25
CA ALA A 34 8.91 0.76 -3.66
C ALA A 34 8.85 0.81 -2.12
N LEU A 35 7.82 1.46 -1.55
CA LEU A 35 7.61 1.53 -0.11
C LEU A 35 7.21 0.17 0.45
N GLY A 36 6.15 -0.44 -0.09
CA GLY A 36 5.60 -1.70 0.42
C GLY A 36 6.59 -2.87 0.44
N ALA A 37 7.44 -3.01 -0.60
CA ALA A 37 8.49 -4.03 -0.61
C ALA A 37 9.51 -3.82 0.53
N SER A 38 9.89 -2.56 0.79
CA SER A 38 10.79 -2.20 1.88
C SER A 38 10.16 -2.37 3.26
N HIS A 39 8.86 -2.05 3.40
CA HIS A 39 8.09 -2.32 4.62
C HIS A 39 8.07 -3.82 4.93
N ALA A 40 7.70 -4.63 3.95
CA ALA A 40 7.55 -6.06 4.12
C ALA A 40 8.88 -6.72 4.52
N GLU A 41 9.98 -6.34 3.87
CA GLU A 41 11.31 -6.84 4.24
C GLU A 41 11.70 -6.44 5.66
N THR A 42 11.52 -5.16 6.02
CA THR A 42 11.92 -4.66 7.34
C THR A 42 11.12 -5.31 8.45
N LEU A 43 9.80 -5.41 8.31
CA LEU A 43 8.91 -6.02 9.31
C LEU A 43 9.13 -7.54 9.41
N ALA A 44 9.40 -8.21 8.29
CA ALA A 44 9.75 -9.63 8.32
C ALA A 44 11.04 -9.88 9.09
N ARG A 45 12.07 -9.04 8.86
CA ARG A 45 13.35 -9.10 9.59
C ARG A 45 13.18 -8.74 11.06
N ALA A 46 12.26 -7.84 11.40
CA ALA A 46 11.91 -7.50 12.77
C ALA A 46 11.12 -8.59 13.51
N GLY A 47 10.60 -9.60 12.78
CA GLY A 47 9.85 -10.70 13.37
C GLY A 47 8.38 -10.39 13.62
N VAL A 48 7.76 -9.56 12.79
CA VAL A 48 6.30 -9.44 12.77
C VAL A 48 5.69 -10.77 12.31
N GLY A 49 4.84 -11.37 13.15
CA GLY A 49 4.38 -12.75 12.99
C GLY A 49 3.57 -13.02 11.73
N HIS A 50 2.75 -12.05 11.30
CA HIS A 50 1.91 -12.14 10.11
C HIS A 50 2.00 -10.90 9.26
N LEU A 51 2.36 -11.10 7.99
CA LEU A 51 2.31 -10.06 6.96
C LEU A 51 1.29 -10.45 5.90
N ARG A 52 0.22 -9.65 5.77
CA ARG A 52 -0.67 -9.69 4.61
C ARG A 52 -0.22 -8.65 3.61
N ILE A 53 0.15 -9.07 2.41
CA ILE A 53 0.66 -8.21 1.35
C ILE A 53 -0.33 -8.26 0.19
N VAL A 54 -0.95 -7.12 -0.11
CA VAL A 54 -1.88 -7.00 -1.25
C VAL A 54 -1.27 -6.14 -2.34
N ASP A 55 -1.15 -6.70 -3.54
CA ASP A 55 -0.74 -5.97 -4.74
C ASP A 55 -1.29 -6.67 -5.99
N ARG A 56 -1.76 -5.88 -6.95
CA ARG A 56 -2.34 -6.34 -8.21
C ARG A 56 -1.33 -6.47 -9.34
N ASP A 57 -0.18 -5.83 -9.19
CA ASP A 57 0.84 -5.67 -10.22
C ASP A 57 1.82 -6.85 -10.24
N PHE A 58 2.64 -6.83 -11.28
CA PHE A 58 3.67 -7.81 -11.55
C PHE A 58 5.05 -7.16 -11.48
N VAL A 59 6.06 -7.97 -11.24
CA VAL A 59 7.44 -7.49 -11.26
C VAL A 59 7.84 -7.12 -12.69
N GLU A 60 8.45 -5.96 -12.86
CA GLU A 60 8.98 -5.46 -14.13
C GLU A 60 10.42 -4.96 -13.98
N PHE A 61 11.22 -5.03 -15.05
CA PHE A 61 12.62 -4.57 -15.02
C PHE A 61 12.76 -3.09 -14.64
N THR A 62 11.85 -2.23 -15.11
CA THR A 62 11.81 -0.79 -14.82
C THR A 62 11.58 -0.48 -13.34
N ASN A 63 11.11 -1.46 -12.58
CA ASN A 63 10.77 -1.34 -11.17
C ASN A 63 11.94 -1.76 -10.25
N LEU A 64 12.89 -2.57 -10.74
CA LEU A 64 13.98 -3.15 -9.95
C LEU A 64 14.93 -2.12 -9.34
N GLN A 65 15.08 -0.94 -9.96
CA GLN A 65 15.96 0.12 -9.45
C GLN A 65 15.57 0.66 -8.06
N ARG A 66 14.31 0.42 -7.62
CA ARG A 66 13.77 0.94 -6.34
C ARG A 66 12.98 -0.08 -5.51
N GLN A 67 12.73 -1.28 -6.03
CA GLN A 67 11.95 -2.32 -5.36
C GLN A 67 12.88 -3.46 -4.94
N THR A 68 13.49 -3.33 -3.77
CA THR A 68 14.64 -4.15 -3.32
C THR A 68 14.32 -5.62 -3.10
N LEU A 69 13.04 -5.97 -2.95
CA LEU A 69 12.61 -7.34 -2.66
C LEU A 69 12.65 -8.25 -3.91
N PHE A 70 12.60 -7.67 -5.11
CA PHE A 70 12.47 -8.41 -6.36
C PHE A 70 13.83 -8.59 -7.07
N LYS A 71 13.94 -9.64 -7.89
CA LYS A 71 15.12 -9.94 -8.72
C LYS A 71 14.76 -9.98 -10.21
N GLU A 72 15.78 -9.95 -11.07
CA GLU A 72 15.60 -10.01 -12.53
C GLU A 72 14.82 -11.25 -12.98
N SER A 73 14.97 -12.40 -12.32
CA SER A 73 14.22 -13.59 -12.67
C SER A 73 12.71 -13.40 -12.43
N ASP A 74 12.31 -12.77 -11.32
CA ASP A 74 10.90 -12.46 -11.03
C ASP A 74 10.30 -11.54 -12.11
N ALA A 75 11.09 -10.59 -12.60
CA ALA A 75 10.70 -9.69 -13.70
C ALA A 75 10.60 -10.44 -15.04
N SER A 76 11.53 -11.35 -15.32
CA SER A 76 11.52 -12.16 -16.54
C SER A 76 10.31 -13.11 -16.59
N GLU A 77 9.94 -13.67 -15.45
CA GLU A 77 8.80 -14.59 -15.28
C GLU A 77 7.46 -13.84 -15.15
N ARG A 78 7.51 -12.50 -14.95
CA ARG A 78 6.36 -11.65 -14.58
C ARG A 78 5.57 -12.31 -13.45
N LEU A 79 6.21 -12.51 -12.30
CA LEU A 79 5.52 -12.96 -11.08
C LEU A 79 4.68 -11.81 -10.49
N PRO A 80 3.49 -12.10 -9.91
CA PRO A 80 2.77 -11.11 -9.12
C PRO A 80 3.64 -10.59 -7.98
N LYS A 81 3.64 -9.28 -7.73
CA LYS A 81 4.49 -8.65 -6.70
C LYS A 81 4.24 -9.26 -5.32
N ALA A 82 2.97 -9.47 -4.94
CA ALA A 82 2.63 -10.08 -3.67
C ALA A 82 3.19 -11.51 -3.52
N VAL A 83 3.17 -12.31 -4.59
CA VAL A 83 3.71 -13.68 -4.61
C VAL A 83 5.23 -13.68 -4.56
N ALA A 84 5.89 -12.86 -5.39
CA ALA A 84 7.34 -12.71 -5.38
C ALA A 84 7.85 -12.23 -4.01
N ALA A 85 7.11 -11.32 -3.37
CA ALA A 85 7.39 -10.85 -2.02
C ALA A 85 7.31 -11.99 -1.01
N LYS A 86 6.21 -12.76 -0.99
CA LYS A 86 6.06 -13.93 -0.11
C LYS A 86 7.21 -14.93 -0.28
N ASN A 87 7.56 -15.27 -1.50
CA ASN A 87 8.64 -16.22 -1.79
C ASN A 87 9.97 -15.72 -1.21
N ARG A 88 10.30 -14.44 -1.43
CA ARG A 88 11.53 -13.84 -0.89
C ARG A 88 11.53 -13.77 0.64
N LEU A 89 10.42 -13.38 1.25
CA LEU A 89 10.33 -13.22 2.70
C LEU A 89 10.41 -14.57 3.43
N ALA A 90 9.88 -15.64 2.84
CA ALA A 90 10.03 -17.00 3.37
C ALA A 90 11.50 -17.46 3.41
N GLU A 91 12.34 -17.00 2.48
CA GLU A 91 13.79 -17.23 2.49
C GLU A 91 14.52 -16.38 3.55
N ILE A 92 13.99 -15.19 3.88
CA ILE A 92 14.58 -14.25 4.85
C ILE A 92 14.26 -14.66 6.30
N ASN A 93 13.01 -15.01 6.56
CA ASN A 93 12.53 -15.38 7.87
C ASN A 93 11.42 -16.43 7.77
N SER A 94 11.77 -17.69 8.01
CA SER A 94 10.83 -18.80 7.99
C SER A 94 9.97 -18.93 9.25
N GLU A 95 10.18 -18.09 10.27
CA GLU A 95 9.39 -18.08 11.52
C GLU A 95 8.10 -17.27 11.43
N ILE A 96 7.91 -16.51 10.34
CA ILE A 96 6.71 -15.68 10.12
C ILE A 96 5.82 -16.30 9.06
N GLU A 97 4.55 -15.93 9.07
CA GLU A 97 3.60 -16.27 8.02
C GLU A 97 3.34 -15.07 7.12
N VAL A 98 3.39 -15.31 5.81
CA VAL A 98 3.15 -14.29 4.79
C VAL A 98 1.98 -14.72 3.91
N GLU A 99 0.93 -13.93 3.94
CA GLU A 99 -0.25 -14.05 3.09
C GLU A 99 -0.08 -13.11 1.88
N ALA A 100 0.07 -13.70 0.69
CA ALA A 100 0.11 -12.95 -0.57
C ALA A 100 -1.29 -12.88 -1.15
N VAL A 101 -1.81 -11.67 -1.34
CA VAL A 101 -3.11 -11.42 -1.96
C VAL A 101 -2.90 -10.69 -3.29
N VAL A 102 -3.12 -11.40 -4.40
CA VAL A 102 -3.05 -10.79 -5.74
C VAL A 102 -4.43 -10.23 -6.06
N ALA A 103 -4.65 -8.95 -5.70
CA ALA A 103 -5.93 -8.29 -5.90
C ALA A 103 -5.77 -6.79 -6.10
N ASP A 104 -6.66 -6.22 -6.93
CA ASP A 104 -6.85 -4.78 -6.99
C ASP A 104 -7.68 -4.33 -5.79
N VAL A 105 -7.13 -3.43 -4.98
CA VAL A 105 -7.76 -2.95 -3.76
C VAL A 105 -8.85 -1.96 -4.14
N ASN A 106 -10.06 -2.18 -3.65
CA ASN A 106 -11.21 -1.31 -3.92
C ASN A 106 -12.21 -1.35 -2.75
N ASN A 107 -13.26 -0.55 -2.86
CA ASN A 107 -14.30 -0.45 -1.85
C ASN A 107 -14.98 -1.78 -1.50
N SER A 108 -15.11 -2.70 -2.46
CA SER A 108 -15.76 -4.00 -2.23
C SER A 108 -14.93 -4.99 -1.42
N ASN A 109 -13.59 -4.81 -1.35
CA ASN A 109 -12.70 -5.76 -0.67
C ASN A 109 -11.90 -5.19 0.49
N ILE A 110 -11.71 -3.87 0.58
CA ILE A 110 -10.82 -3.25 1.58
C ILE A 110 -11.21 -3.60 3.02
N GLU A 111 -12.51 -3.65 3.33
CA GLU A 111 -13.00 -3.98 4.68
C GLU A 111 -12.60 -5.41 5.09
N SER A 112 -12.63 -6.36 4.14
CA SER A 112 -12.19 -7.73 4.37
C SER A 112 -10.66 -7.83 4.52
N LEU A 113 -9.91 -7.00 3.79
CA LEU A 113 -8.45 -6.98 3.83
C LEU A 113 -7.91 -6.44 5.16
N ILE A 114 -8.54 -5.40 5.73
CA ILE A 114 -8.15 -4.82 7.04
C ILE A 114 -8.63 -5.67 8.23
N ALA A 115 -9.62 -6.54 8.02
CA ALA A 115 -10.19 -7.34 9.09
C ALA A 115 -9.14 -8.26 9.74
N GLY A 116 -9.04 -8.18 11.07
CA GLY A 116 -8.11 -8.99 11.86
C GLY A 116 -6.66 -8.52 11.84
N CYS A 117 -6.36 -7.34 11.26
CA CYS A 117 -5.04 -6.71 11.31
C CYS A 117 -4.95 -5.72 12.49
N ASP A 118 -3.76 -5.64 13.09
CA ASP A 118 -3.43 -4.70 14.16
C ASP A 118 -2.99 -3.34 13.59
N LEU A 119 -2.41 -3.35 12.39
CA LEU A 119 -1.84 -2.18 11.74
C LEU A 119 -1.93 -2.29 10.21
N VAL A 120 -2.15 -1.16 9.55
CA VAL A 120 -2.09 -1.03 8.09
C VAL A 120 -0.95 -0.09 7.68
N LEU A 121 -0.14 -0.49 6.69
CA LEU A 121 0.86 0.37 6.05
C LEU A 121 0.48 0.69 4.60
N ASP A 122 0.61 1.96 4.23
CA ASP A 122 0.50 2.44 2.86
C ASP A 122 1.81 2.25 2.09
N GLY A 123 1.81 1.29 1.17
CA GLY A 123 2.83 1.08 0.16
C GLY A 123 2.39 1.52 -1.24
N THR A 124 1.29 2.27 -1.35
CA THR A 124 0.65 2.66 -2.61
C THR A 124 1.19 3.97 -3.17
N ASP A 125 1.06 4.15 -4.47
CA ASP A 125 1.32 5.40 -5.19
C ASP A 125 0.05 6.03 -5.76
N ASN A 126 -1.13 5.57 -5.31
CA ASN A 126 -2.42 5.95 -5.85
C ASN A 126 -3.24 6.74 -4.82
N PHE A 127 -3.63 7.97 -5.17
CA PHE A 127 -4.43 8.83 -4.30
C PHE A 127 -5.80 8.24 -3.95
N GLN A 128 -6.53 7.67 -4.90
CA GLN A 128 -7.84 7.08 -4.64
C GLN A 128 -7.75 5.96 -3.60
N ILE A 129 -6.73 5.10 -3.70
CA ILE A 129 -6.51 4.03 -2.70
C ILE A 129 -6.15 4.60 -1.33
N ARG A 130 -5.40 5.70 -1.25
CA ARG A 130 -5.09 6.38 0.02
C ARG A 130 -6.33 6.92 0.71
N TYR A 131 -7.24 7.53 -0.06
CA TYR A 131 -8.50 8.03 0.47
C TYR A 131 -9.44 6.89 0.88
N LEU A 132 -9.48 5.81 0.10
CA LEU A 132 -10.19 4.58 0.47
C LEU A 132 -9.65 3.94 1.75
N LEU A 133 -8.31 3.84 1.88
CA LEU A 133 -7.64 3.34 3.08
C LEU A 133 -7.99 4.19 4.30
N ASN A 134 -7.96 5.51 4.15
CA ASN A 134 -8.36 6.44 5.19
C ASN A 134 -9.80 6.18 5.66
N ASP A 135 -10.74 6.11 4.72
CA ASP A 135 -12.15 5.89 5.03
C ASP A 135 -12.38 4.54 5.75
N ALA A 136 -11.81 3.46 5.21
CA ALA A 136 -11.92 2.12 5.80
C ALA A 136 -11.28 2.04 7.19
N CYS A 137 -10.07 2.61 7.35
CA CYS A 137 -9.38 2.59 8.63
C CYS A 137 -10.10 3.43 9.69
N VAL A 138 -10.63 4.60 9.32
CA VAL A 138 -11.42 5.44 10.25
C VAL A 138 -12.73 4.74 10.62
N LYS A 139 -13.45 4.15 9.67
CA LYS A 139 -14.70 3.41 9.94
C LYS A 139 -14.50 2.24 10.92
N HIS A 140 -13.39 1.51 10.77
CA HIS A 140 -13.11 0.31 11.56
C HIS A 140 -12.18 0.52 12.76
N GLY A 141 -11.81 1.77 13.05
CA GLY A 141 -10.89 2.09 14.15
C GLY A 141 -9.51 1.46 14.00
N ARG A 142 -9.02 1.29 12.76
CA ARG A 142 -7.72 0.67 12.48
C ARG A 142 -6.65 1.73 12.33
N THR A 143 -5.51 1.53 12.98
CA THR A 143 -4.35 2.40 12.82
C THR A 143 -3.75 2.20 11.44
N TRP A 144 -3.43 3.31 10.79
CA TRP A 144 -2.88 3.35 9.44
C TRP A 144 -1.68 4.28 9.37
N ILE A 145 -0.59 3.83 8.75
CA ILE A 145 0.58 4.66 8.49
C ILE A 145 0.59 5.04 7.02
N TYR A 146 0.24 6.30 6.77
CA TYR A 146 0.29 6.92 5.44
C TYR A 146 1.74 7.12 4.99
N GLY A 147 2.00 6.89 3.70
CA GLY A 147 3.31 7.07 3.09
C GLY A 147 3.20 7.48 1.62
N ALA A 148 3.99 8.47 1.23
CA ALA A 148 4.08 8.90 -0.16
C ALA A 148 5.51 9.28 -0.52
N VAL A 149 5.92 8.96 -1.74
CA VAL A 149 7.22 9.35 -2.31
C VAL A 149 7.07 9.69 -3.79
N VAL A 150 7.79 10.72 -4.23
CA VAL A 150 7.90 11.13 -5.63
C VAL A 150 9.17 11.96 -5.81
N SER A 151 9.91 11.75 -6.89
CA SER A 151 11.21 12.39 -7.12
C SER A 151 12.18 12.17 -5.94
N SER A 152 12.66 13.23 -5.29
CA SER A 152 13.44 13.21 -4.04
C SER A 152 12.61 13.48 -2.78
N TYR A 153 11.30 13.68 -2.94
CA TYR A 153 10.38 14.09 -1.89
C TYR A 153 9.59 12.92 -1.32
N GLY A 154 9.34 12.97 -0.01
CA GLY A 154 8.51 11.99 0.67
C GLY A 154 7.75 12.58 1.85
N ALA A 155 6.63 11.94 2.20
CA ALA A 155 5.80 12.32 3.32
C ALA A 155 5.26 11.08 4.06
N THR A 156 5.08 11.21 5.38
CA THR A 156 4.50 10.15 6.22
C THR A 156 3.75 10.75 7.41
N MET A 157 2.67 10.08 7.82
CA MET A 157 1.99 10.35 9.08
C MET A 157 1.27 9.12 9.62
N THR A 158 1.14 9.06 10.93
CA THR A 158 0.43 8.00 11.63
C THR A 158 -0.99 8.45 11.92
N VAL A 159 -1.98 7.73 11.37
CA VAL A 159 -3.41 7.96 11.57
C VAL A 159 -3.94 6.94 12.58
N ILE A 160 -4.31 7.42 13.77
CA ILE A 160 -4.97 6.65 14.81
C ILE A 160 -6.40 7.21 14.94
N PRO A 161 -7.41 6.51 14.41
CA PRO A 161 -8.79 7.00 14.43
C PRO A 161 -9.26 7.41 15.84
N GLY A 162 -9.80 8.63 15.96
CA GLY A 162 -10.24 9.21 17.24
C GLY A 162 -9.13 9.89 18.05
N GLU A 163 -7.85 9.64 17.75
CA GLU A 163 -6.70 10.19 18.48
C GLU A 163 -5.86 11.15 17.66
N THR A 164 -5.76 10.98 16.34
CA THR A 164 -5.01 11.88 15.45
C THR A 164 -5.87 12.34 14.28
N PRO A 165 -5.51 13.45 13.61
CA PRO A 165 -6.12 13.82 12.34
C PRO A 165 -6.02 12.69 11.31
N CYS A 166 -7.10 12.47 10.56
CA CYS A 166 -7.11 11.57 9.41
C CYS A 166 -6.57 12.27 8.15
N LEU A 167 -6.44 11.55 7.03
CA LEU A 167 -5.98 12.11 5.75
C LEU A 167 -6.82 13.33 5.33
N ARG A 168 -8.15 13.22 5.42
CA ARG A 168 -9.10 14.29 5.07
C ARG A 168 -9.00 15.52 5.96
N CYS A 169 -8.42 15.41 7.15
CA CYS A 169 -8.16 16.59 7.98
C CYS A 169 -7.03 17.46 7.43
N ILE A 170 -6.13 16.87 6.63
CA ILE A 170 -4.91 17.52 6.14
C ILE A 170 -5.03 17.80 4.64
N PHE A 171 -5.61 16.88 3.89
CA PHE A 171 -5.88 16.96 2.47
C PHE A 171 -7.39 16.75 2.28
N ASP A 172 -8.13 17.86 2.23
CA ASP A 172 -9.60 17.83 2.24
C ASP A 172 -10.17 17.15 1.00
N GLU A 173 -9.60 17.44 -0.17
CA GLU A 173 -10.01 16.84 -1.44
C GLU A 173 -8.83 16.14 -2.12
N MET A 174 -9.15 15.04 -2.80
CA MET A 174 -8.20 14.35 -3.64
C MET A 174 -7.77 15.30 -4.78
N PRO A 175 -6.46 15.40 -5.09
CA PRO A 175 -6.01 16.17 -6.24
C PRO A 175 -6.66 15.66 -7.54
N ASP A 176 -6.99 16.59 -8.46
CA ASP A 176 -7.50 16.24 -9.78
C ASP A 176 -6.58 15.26 -10.50
N ALA A 177 -7.15 14.36 -11.31
CA ALA A 177 -6.38 13.39 -12.08
C ALA A 177 -5.32 14.10 -12.95
N GLY A 178 -4.05 13.72 -12.78
CA GLY A 178 -2.91 14.31 -13.50
C GLY A 178 -2.42 15.66 -12.98
N SER A 179 -3.05 16.25 -11.96
CA SER A 179 -2.61 17.52 -11.37
C SER A 179 -1.36 17.39 -10.48
N ALA A 180 -1.12 16.19 -9.95
CA ALA A 180 0.01 15.88 -9.08
C ALA A 180 1.05 15.00 -9.80
N PRO A 181 2.36 15.24 -9.58
CA PRO A 181 3.40 14.37 -10.13
C PRO A 181 3.31 12.97 -9.54
N THR A 182 3.60 11.96 -10.36
CA THR A 182 3.65 10.55 -9.95
C THR A 182 5.08 10.01 -10.11
N CYS A 183 5.34 8.83 -9.55
CA CYS A 183 6.62 8.15 -9.77
C CYS A 183 6.89 7.87 -11.26
N ASP A 184 5.86 7.68 -12.07
CA ASP A 184 5.99 7.40 -13.50
C ASP A 184 6.20 8.69 -14.33
N THR A 185 5.73 9.85 -13.86
CA THR A 185 5.87 11.13 -14.57
C THR A 185 7.06 11.97 -14.11
N ALA A 186 7.30 12.04 -12.80
CA ALA A 186 8.39 12.84 -12.21
C ALA A 186 9.62 11.99 -11.83
N GLY A 187 9.52 10.66 -11.95
CA GLY A 187 10.54 9.74 -11.45
C GLY A 187 10.50 9.60 -9.94
N VAL A 188 11.32 8.69 -9.41
CA VAL A 188 11.56 8.53 -7.97
C VAL A 188 12.89 7.82 -7.75
N ILE A 189 13.64 8.26 -6.74
CA ILE A 189 14.95 7.69 -6.40
C ILE A 189 14.86 6.80 -5.15
N MET A 190 15.62 5.70 -5.13
CA MET A 190 15.61 4.75 -4.01
C MET A 190 15.92 5.37 -2.62
N PRO A 191 16.83 6.37 -2.48
CA PRO A 191 17.14 6.95 -1.17
C PRO A 191 15.92 7.49 -0.43
N ILE A 192 15.03 8.26 -1.10
CA ILE A 192 13.83 8.79 -0.42
C ILE A 192 12.85 7.68 -0.05
N VAL A 193 12.73 6.64 -0.89
CA VAL A 193 11.94 5.43 -0.58
C VAL A 193 12.44 4.80 0.71
N THR A 194 13.75 4.58 0.82
CA THR A 194 14.36 3.96 2.02
C THR A 194 14.22 4.84 3.25
N SER A 195 14.33 6.16 3.13
CA SER A 195 14.16 7.08 4.26
C SER A 195 12.74 7.06 4.80
N ILE A 196 11.73 7.19 3.93
CA ILE A 196 10.33 7.16 4.35
C ILE A 196 9.94 5.78 4.88
N SER A 197 10.37 4.71 4.23
CA SER A 197 10.14 3.33 4.70
C SER A 197 10.73 3.09 6.10
N ALA A 198 11.96 3.55 6.36
CA ALA A 198 12.58 3.43 7.68
C ALA A 198 11.77 4.15 8.76
N ILE A 199 11.20 5.31 8.44
CA ILE A 199 10.35 6.06 9.38
C ILE A 199 9.01 5.35 9.60
N GLN A 200 8.34 4.93 8.52
CA GLN A 200 7.05 4.21 8.62
C GLN A 200 7.18 2.91 9.41
N THR A 201 8.23 2.14 9.17
CA THR A 201 8.47 0.88 9.90
C THR A 201 8.92 1.11 11.33
N ALA A 202 9.62 2.20 11.63
CA ALA A 202 9.89 2.59 13.01
C ALA A 202 8.61 2.96 13.77
N GLU A 203 7.69 3.72 13.16
CA GLU A 203 6.37 4.01 13.75
C GLU A 203 5.55 2.72 13.91
N ALA A 204 5.60 1.81 12.94
CA ALA A 204 4.95 0.50 13.03
C ALA A 204 5.45 -0.30 14.23
N ILE A 205 6.77 -0.41 14.40
CA ILE A 205 7.35 -1.14 15.54
C ILE A 205 6.94 -0.50 16.86
N LYS A 206 6.98 0.85 16.97
CA LYS A 206 6.51 1.56 18.18
C LYS A 206 5.06 1.23 18.53
N LEU A 207 4.17 1.28 17.54
CA LEU A 207 2.75 0.92 17.71
C LEU A 207 2.60 -0.53 18.19
N LEU A 208 3.27 -1.46 17.53
CA LEU A 208 3.16 -2.90 17.82
C LEU A 208 3.72 -3.28 19.19
N VAL A 209 4.78 -2.61 19.67
CA VAL A 209 5.31 -2.85 21.03
C VAL A 209 4.56 -2.07 22.12
N GLY A 210 3.72 -1.10 21.73
CA GLY A 210 2.90 -0.28 22.62
C GLY A 210 3.57 1.04 23.06
N ASP A 211 4.64 1.47 22.42
CA ASP A 211 5.35 2.72 22.73
C ASP A 211 4.74 3.92 22.00
N MET A 212 3.46 4.19 22.31
CA MET A 212 2.68 5.30 21.72
C MET A 212 3.33 6.66 22.01
N ALA A 213 4.00 6.78 23.15
CA ALA A 213 4.65 8.01 23.60
C ALA A 213 5.83 8.43 22.72
N SER A 214 6.38 7.54 21.88
CA SER A 214 7.53 7.81 21.01
C SER A 214 7.15 8.09 19.55
N LEU A 215 5.85 8.08 19.22
CA LEU A 215 5.36 8.39 17.87
C LEU A 215 5.66 9.85 17.51
N HIS A 216 5.95 10.11 16.23
CA HIS A 216 6.37 11.46 15.85
C HIS A 216 5.22 12.48 15.87
N GLY A 217 3.95 12.05 15.75
CA GLY A 217 2.76 12.90 15.95
C GLY A 217 2.68 14.10 15.00
N SER A 218 3.09 13.93 13.75
CA SER A 218 3.23 15.02 12.77
C SER A 218 2.97 14.53 11.35
N LEU A 219 2.68 15.45 10.43
CA LEU A 219 3.00 15.23 9.02
C LEU A 219 4.50 15.50 8.85
N LEU A 220 5.27 14.44 8.65
CA LEU A 220 6.69 14.56 8.36
C LEU A 220 6.90 14.60 6.84
N GLN A 221 7.65 15.59 6.38
CA GLN A 221 7.99 15.79 4.98
C GLN A 221 9.51 15.88 4.84
N ILE A 222 10.05 15.22 3.82
CA ILE A 222 11.49 15.14 3.58
C ILE A 222 11.74 15.37 2.09
N ASP A 223 12.62 16.32 1.78
CA ASP A 223 13.31 16.37 0.48
C ASP A 223 14.76 15.96 0.71
N ILE A 224 15.10 14.74 0.31
CA ILE A 224 16.44 14.19 0.57
C ILE A 224 17.51 14.84 -0.32
N TRP A 225 17.13 15.40 -1.46
CA TRP A 225 18.09 16.06 -2.37
C TRP A 225 18.48 17.44 -1.85
N GLN A 226 17.51 18.16 -1.29
CA GLN A 226 17.73 19.47 -0.67
C GLN A 226 18.14 19.38 0.81
N ASN A 227 18.13 18.18 1.40
CA ASN A 227 18.35 17.95 2.84
C ASN A 227 17.35 18.74 3.71
N ASP A 228 16.11 18.90 3.24
CA ASP A 228 15.05 19.61 3.97
C ASP A 228 14.15 18.61 4.71
N TRP A 229 13.95 18.84 6.01
CA TRP A 229 13.19 17.99 6.91
C TRP A 229 12.18 18.86 7.66
N ARG A 230 10.90 18.72 7.33
CA ARG A 230 9.82 19.52 7.91
C ARG A 230 8.89 18.65 8.72
N LYS A 231 8.72 19.03 9.98
CA LYS A 231 7.78 18.41 10.91
C LYS A 231 6.61 19.36 11.14
N ILE A 232 5.48 19.09 10.49
CA ILE A 232 4.25 19.87 10.66
C ILE A 232 3.44 19.19 11.77
N LYS A 233 3.32 19.85 12.92
CA LYS A 233 2.48 19.33 14.01
C LYS A 233 1.03 19.27 13.55
N LEU A 234 0.41 18.13 13.77
CA LEU A 234 -1.01 17.94 13.48
C LEU A 234 -1.81 18.55 14.65
N SER A 235 -2.89 19.26 14.36
CA SER A 235 -3.81 19.74 15.39
C SER A 235 -4.55 18.54 16.00
N GLY A 236 -4.09 18.10 17.16
CA GLY A 236 -4.48 16.90 17.89
C GLY A 236 -3.36 16.59 18.89
N ARG A 237 -3.68 16.00 20.05
CA ARG A 237 -2.71 15.79 21.13
C ARG A 237 -1.51 14.99 20.61
N SER A 238 -0.30 15.45 20.89
CA SER A 238 0.87 14.59 20.77
C SER A 238 0.87 13.65 21.99
N PRO A 239 1.16 12.35 21.86
CA PRO A 239 1.39 11.46 23.00
C PRO A 239 2.47 11.98 23.97
N HIS A 240 3.31 12.92 23.52
CA HIS A 240 4.31 13.61 24.33
C HIS A 240 3.75 14.66 25.31
N ASP A 241 2.51 15.11 25.15
CA ASP A 241 1.94 16.20 25.96
C ASP A 241 1.52 15.75 27.38
N SER A 242 1.75 14.48 27.75
CA SER A 242 1.42 13.91 29.06
C SER A 242 2.57 13.88 30.07
N LYS A 243 3.81 14.17 29.67
CA LYS A 243 4.96 14.25 30.60
C LYS A 243 5.19 15.70 31.03
N GLY A 244 4.35 16.22 31.94
CA GLY A 244 4.60 17.54 32.52
C GLY A 244 3.46 18.20 33.30
N ILE A 245 2.26 17.63 33.37
CA ILE A 245 1.15 18.26 34.10
C ILE A 245 1.18 17.78 35.56
N SER A 246 1.76 18.61 36.42
CA SER A 246 1.55 18.55 37.86
C SER A 246 0.08 18.81 38.17
N ASP A 247 -0.42 18.11 39.19
CA ASP A 247 -1.78 18.18 39.71
C ASP A 247 -2.35 19.61 39.79
N SER A 248 -3.65 19.73 39.48
CA SER A 248 -4.61 20.77 39.92
C SER A 248 -5.20 21.79 38.93
N GLU A 249 -5.25 21.55 37.62
CA GLU A 249 -6.18 22.30 36.74
C GLU A 249 -7.03 21.37 35.83
N SER A 250 -8.31 21.27 36.21
CA SER A 250 -9.51 20.85 35.44
C SER A 250 -9.35 19.76 34.36
N LEU A 251 -9.66 18.53 34.76
CA LEU A 251 -9.75 17.31 33.93
C LEU A 251 -10.98 17.23 32.99
N HIS A 252 -11.67 18.33 32.66
CA HIS A 252 -13.04 18.25 32.12
C HIS A 252 -13.38 19.04 30.85
N ASP A 253 -12.44 19.68 30.13
CA ASP A 253 -12.83 20.47 28.94
C ASP A 253 -11.86 20.48 27.74
N HIS A 254 -11.31 19.32 27.37
CA HIS A 254 -10.53 19.16 26.14
C HIS A 254 -11.23 18.23 25.16
N LYS A 255 -12.32 18.72 24.56
CA LYS A 255 -13.15 17.99 23.61
C LYS A 255 -12.63 18.14 22.18
N ASN A 256 -12.44 16.98 21.55
CA ASN A 256 -12.21 16.67 20.14
C ASN A 256 -10.77 16.83 19.61
N VAL A 257 -10.05 15.70 19.61
CA VAL A 257 -8.71 15.52 19.01
C VAL A 257 -8.78 15.27 17.49
N PHE A 258 -9.98 14.95 16.98
CA PHE A 258 -10.33 14.84 15.57
C PHE A 258 -11.14 16.07 15.15
N ASN A 259 -11.02 16.50 13.89
CA ASN A 259 -11.79 17.63 13.36
C ASN A 259 -13.28 17.22 13.24
N PRO A 260 -14.21 17.80 14.02
CA PRO A 260 -15.63 17.45 13.96
C PRO A 260 -16.28 17.82 12.62
N ASP A 261 -15.70 18.78 11.90
CA ASP A 261 -16.20 19.21 10.59
C ASP A 261 -15.65 18.38 9.43
N CYS A 262 -14.60 17.57 9.68
CA CYS A 262 -14.01 16.68 8.68
C CYS A 262 -15.05 15.65 8.24
N ILE A 263 -15.20 15.48 6.93
CA ILE A 263 -16.26 14.62 6.39
C ILE A 263 -16.08 13.14 6.80
N THR A 264 -14.84 12.65 6.88
CA THR A 264 -14.57 11.25 7.23
C THR A 264 -14.58 11.02 8.73
N CYS A 265 -13.67 11.64 9.49
CA CYS A 265 -13.53 11.32 10.93
C CYS A 265 -14.50 12.07 11.84
N GLY A 266 -15.08 13.19 11.40
CA GLY A 266 -16.05 13.96 12.18
C GLY A 266 -17.49 13.61 11.81
N LYS A 267 -17.81 13.62 10.51
CA LYS A 267 -19.17 13.40 10.01
C LYS A 267 -19.45 11.94 9.63
N HIS A 268 -18.45 11.06 9.63
CA HIS A 268 -18.59 9.64 9.28
C HIS A 268 -19.19 9.41 7.88
N ILE A 269 -18.83 10.27 6.93
CA ILE A 269 -19.16 10.14 5.51
C ILE A 269 -17.93 9.55 4.81
N TYR A 270 -18.06 8.31 4.34
CA TYR A 270 -16.97 7.54 3.76
C TYR A 270 -17.08 7.51 2.23
N GLU A 271 -16.87 8.66 1.60
CA GLU A 271 -17.08 8.89 0.16
C GLU A 271 -16.41 7.84 -0.73
N PHE A 272 -15.18 7.43 -0.42
CA PHE A 272 -14.43 6.48 -1.24
C PHE A 272 -14.79 5.02 -0.94
N LEU A 273 -15.20 4.75 0.29
CA LEU A 273 -15.61 3.41 0.71
C LEU A 273 -17.05 3.09 0.29
N ASP A 274 -17.95 4.07 0.34
CA ASP A 274 -19.37 3.89 0.04
C ASP A 274 -19.70 4.25 -1.43
N ALA A 275 -18.70 4.58 -2.25
CA ALA A 275 -18.88 4.92 -3.66
C ALA A 275 -19.60 3.79 -4.42
N GLU A 276 -20.66 4.13 -5.17
CA GLU A 276 -21.41 3.15 -5.97
C GLU A 276 -20.64 2.70 -7.24
N ASN A 277 -19.68 3.50 -7.71
CA ASN A 277 -18.93 3.24 -8.94
C ASN A 277 -17.53 2.72 -8.65
N VAL A 278 -17.29 1.47 -9.06
CA VAL A 278 -15.94 0.95 -9.29
C VAL A 278 -15.58 1.39 -10.71
N ASP A 279 -14.77 2.42 -10.89
CA ASP A 279 -14.41 2.81 -12.26
C ASP A 279 -13.50 1.73 -12.85
N PHE A 280 -14.05 0.97 -13.81
CA PHE A 280 -13.50 -0.30 -14.29
C PHE A 280 -12.40 -0.13 -15.34
N THR A 281 -12.05 1.10 -15.69
CA THR A 281 -11.05 1.39 -16.70
C THR A 281 -10.13 2.50 -16.23
N ALA A 282 -8.85 2.20 -16.04
CA ALA A 282 -7.85 3.16 -15.60
C ALA A 282 -6.75 3.29 -16.66
N VAL A 283 -6.52 4.51 -17.15
CA VAL A 283 -5.36 4.81 -17.99
C VAL A 283 -4.12 4.82 -17.09
N LEU A 284 -3.12 4.03 -17.44
CA LEU A 284 -1.85 3.96 -16.70
C LEU A 284 -0.93 5.08 -17.21
N CYS A 285 -0.94 6.22 -16.53
CA CYS A 285 -0.17 7.41 -16.89
C CYS A 285 1.31 7.06 -17.15
N GLY A 286 1.85 7.55 -18.28
CA GLY A 286 3.25 7.33 -18.65
C GLY A 286 3.59 5.94 -19.17
N ARG A 287 2.61 5.04 -19.34
CA ARG A 287 2.84 3.65 -19.80
C ARG A 287 2.25 3.30 -21.16
N ASP A 288 1.56 4.25 -21.81
CA ASP A 288 0.82 4.02 -23.07
C ASP A 288 -0.03 2.75 -22.96
N ALA A 289 -0.80 2.65 -21.87
CA ALA A 289 -1.55 1.45 -21.53
C ALA A 289 -2.83 1.78 -20.79
N VAL A 290 -3.86 0.98 -21.06
CA VAL A 290 -5.15 1.02 -20.35
C VAL A 290 -5.34 -0.29 -19.60
N GLN A 291 -5.66 -0.18 -18.30
CA GLN A 291 -6.15 -1.32 -17.53
C GLN A 291 -7.67 -1.35 -17.60
N ILE A 292 -8.22 -2.55 -17.81
CA ILE A 292 -9.64 -2.86 -17.72
C ILE A 292 -9.85 -3.92 -16.64
N ALA A 293 -10.86 -3.70 -15.80
CA ALA A 293 -11.35 -4.65 -14.81
C ALA A 293 -12.80 -5.07 -15.16
N PRO A 294 -13.22 -6.29 -14.82
CA PRO A 294 -14.59 -6.71 -15.06
C PRO A 294 -15.56 -5.96 -14.12
N PRO A 295 -16.83 -5.75 -14.53
CA PRO A 295 -17.83 -5.06 -13.72
C PRO A 295 -18.22 -5.81 -12.45
N LYS A 296 -17.94 -7.11 -12.41
CA LYS A 296 -18.18 -7.99 -11.27
C LYS A 296 -16.95 -8.89 -11.06
N PRO A 297 -16.66 -9.30 -9.81
CA PRO A 297 -15.63 -10.30 -9.54
C PRO A 297 -15.84 -11.52 -10.43
N THR A 298 -14.89 -11.77 -11.32
CA THR A 298 -14.97 -12.82 -12.33
C THR A 298 -13.66 -13.59 -12.32
N THR A 299 -13.72 -14.90 -12.53
CA THR A 299 -12.52 -15.74 -12.65
C THR A 299 -12.52 -16.41 -14.00
N ILE A 300 -11.38 -16.38 -14.69
CA ILE A 300 -11.19 -17.04 -15.98
C ILE A 300 -10.17 -18.17 -15.88
N ASP A 301 -10.40 -19.23 -16.63
CA ASP A 301 -9.40 -20.28 -16.80
C ASP A 301 -8.36 -19.83 -17.84
N LEU A 302 -7.21 -19.42 -17.33
CA LEU A 302 -6.08 -18.97 -18.14
C LEU A 302 -5.56 -20.04 -19.11
N LYS A 303 -5.65 -21.34 -18.78
CA LYS A 303 -5.24 -22.41 -19.70
C LYS A 303 -6.17 -22.50 -20.89
N THR A 304 -7.48 -22.43 -20.64
CA THR A 304 -8.48 -22.42 -21.69
C THR A 304 -8.36 -21.16 -22.56
N LEU A 305 -8.17 -19.99 -21.96
CA LEU A 305 -7.96 -18.74 -22.69
C LEU A 305 -6.71 -18.80 -23.59
N ALA A 306 -5.58 -19.27 -23.05
CA ALA A 306 -4.34 -19.40 -23.82
C ALA A 306 -4.49 -20.36 -25.00
N ALA A 307 -5.15 -21.50 -24.81
CA ALA A 307 -5.41 -22.47 -25.88
C ALA A 307 -6.25 -21.86 -27.02
N ASN A 308 -7.26 -21.05 -26.68
CA ASN A 308 -8.09 -20.36 -27.67
C ASN A 308 -7.29 -19.30 -28.45
N LEU A 309 -6.39 -18.57 -27.77
CA LEU A 309 -5.59 -17.50 -28.37
C LEU A 309 -4.39 -18.00 -29.16
N ALA A 310 -3.87 -19.19 -28.85
CA ALA A 310 -2.74 -19.80 -29.54
C ALA A 310 -3.00 -20.05 -31.03
N ALA A 311 -4.28 -20.14 -31.43
CA ALA A 311 -4.67 -20.24 -32.84
C ALA A 311 -4.52 -18.91 -33.61
N VAL A 312 -4.40 -17.78 -32.92
CA VAL A 312 -4.50 -16.42 -33.50
C VAL A 312 -3.22 -15.61 -33.29
N SER A 313 -2.41 -15.92 -32.28
CA SER A 313 -1.21 -15.15 -31.92
C SER A 313 -0.19 -15.98 -31.14
N GLU A 314 1.05 -15.51 -31.04
CA GLU A 314 2.02 -16.06 -30.09
C GLU A 314 1.58 -15.73 -28.65
N VAL A 315 1.39 -16.76 -27.83
CA VAL A 315 0.90 -16.64 -26.46
C VAL A 315 2.01 -17.00 -25.48
N LYS A 316 2.24 -16.12 -24.50
CA LYS A 316 3.06 -16.40 -23.32
C LYS A 316 2.15 -16.59 -22.11
N GLN A 317 2.33 -17.68 -21.37
CA GLN A 317 1.48 -18.01 -20.23
C GLN A 317 2.32 -18.43 -19.02
N ASN A 318 1.85 -18.06 -17.82
CA ASN A 318 2.24 -18.70 -16.57
C ASN A 318 0.97 -19.01 -15.73
N GLU A 319 1.13 -19.38 -14.47
CA GLU A 319 0.01 -19.68 -13.57
C GLU A 319 -0.90 -18.45 -13.29
N TYR A 320 -0.39 -17.24 -13.47
CA TYR A 320 -1.03 -15.99 -13.04
C TYR A 320 -1.54 -15.12 -14.19
N LEU A 321 -1.02 -15.28 -15.41
CA LEU A 321 -1.40 -14.47 -16.57
C LEU A 321 -1.30 -15.21 -17.91
N VAL A 322 -2.00 -14.65 -18.90
CA VAL A 322 -1.87 -14.94 -20.33
C VAL A 322 -1.53 -13.64 -21.05
N ARG A 323 -0.52 -13.66 -21.91
CA ARG A 323 -0.11 -12.51 -22.71
C ARG A 323 -0.05 -12.87 -24.19
N PHE A 324 -0.50 -11.95 -25.02
CA PHE A 324 -0.47 -12.08 -26.46
C PHE A 324 -0.45 -10.70 -27.12
N SER A 325 -0.18 -10.67 -28.42
CA SER A 325 -0.20 -9.43 -29.21
C SER A 325 -1.37 -9.44 -30.19
N ALA A 326 -2.11 -8.33 -30.24
CA ALA A 326 -3.21 -8.14 -31.18
C ALA A 326 -3.32 -6.66 -31.57
N ASN A 327 -3.54 -6.39 -32.86
CA ASN A 327 -3.73 -5.03 -33.39
C ASN A 327 -2.63 -4.02 -32.97
N GLY A 328 -1.37 -4.46 -32.89
CA GLY A 328 -0.25 -3.61 -32.45
C GLY A 328 -0.18 -3.38 -30.94
N CYS A 329 -1.14 -3.88 -30.16
CA CYS A 329 -1.15 -3.84 -28.70
C CYS A 329 -0.62 -5.15 -28.09
N GLU A 330 0.06 -5.05 -26.94
CA GLU A 330 0.33 -6.18 -26.04
C GLU A 330 -0.81 -6.26 -25.02
N ILE A 331 -1.54 -7.39 -25.02
CA ILE A 331 -2.64 -7.64 -24.10
C ILE A 331 -2.19 -8.66 -23.07
N THR A 332 -2.27 -8.31 -21.80
CA THR A 332 -2.03 -9.21 -20.67
C THR A 332 -3.35 -9.40 -19.92
N VAL A 333 -3.79 -10.64 -19.73
CA VAL A 333 -5.03 -11.01 -19.05
C VAL A 333 -4.71 -11.81 -17.79
N PHE A 334 -5.41 -11.52 -16.71
CA PHE A 334 -5.20 -12.09 -15.38
C PHE A 334 -6.33 -13.03 -14.98
N ALA A 335 -6.08 -13.87 -13.97
CA ALA A 335 -7.06 -14.87 -13.50
C ALA A 335 -8.37 -14.25 -13.00
N ASP A 336 -8.34 -13.01 -12.50
CA ASP A 336 -9.50 -12.22 -12.05
C ASP A 336 -10.19 -11.45 -13.21
N ALA A 337 -9.91 -11.85 -14.45
CA ALA A 337 -10.39 -11.24 -15.68
C ALA A 337 -9.97 -9.78 -15.91
N ARG A 338 -9.12 -9.18 -15.05
CA ARG A 338 -8.49 -7.91 -15.38
C ARG A 338 -7.59 -8.08 -16.61
N ALA A 339 -7.44 -7.01 -17.37
CA ALA A 339 -6.47 -6.96 -18.47
C ALA A 339 -5.74 -5.62 -18.52
N ILE A 340 -4.48 -5.68 -18.94
CA ILE A 340 -3.68 -4.50 -19.31
C ILE A 340 -3.44 -4.56 -20.81
N ILE A 341 -3.82 -3.49 -21.49
CA ILE A 341 -3.67 -3.32 -22.94
C ILE A 341 -2.65 -2.23 -23.14
N LYS A 342 -1.44 -2.61 -23.56
CA LYS A 342 -0.31 -1.73 -23.80
C LYS A 342 -0.15 -1.45 -25.29
N GLY A 343 0.14 -0.19 -25.63
CA GLY A 343 0.17 0.34 -27.00
C GLY A 343 -1.04 1.21 -27.35
N THR A 344 -1.85 1.60 -26.36
CA THR A 344 -2.96 2.55 -26.51
C THR A 344 -3.23 3.25 -25.18
N ASP A 345 -3.59 4.53 -25.26
CA ASP A 345 -4.13 5.33 -24.16
C ASP A 345 -5.63 5.62 -24.32
N ASP A 346 -6.26 5.14 -25.41
CA ASP A 346 -7.71 5.27 -25.66
C ASP A 346 -8.50 4.18 -24.92
N PRO A 347 -9.31 4.54 -23.91
CA PRO A 347 -10.15 3.59 -23.20
C PRO A 347 -11.17 2.87 -24.11
N THR A 348 -11.57 3.48 -25.22
CA THR A 348 -12.56 2.92 -26.15
C THR A 348 -11.97 1.80 -26.99
N GLU A 349 -10.80 2.04 -27.59
CA GLU A 349 -10.02 1.02 -28.27
C GLU A 349 -9.69 -0.14 -27.32
N ALA A 350 -9.20 0.17 -26.12
CA ALA A 350 -8.90 -0.82 -25.09
C ALA A 350 -10.13 -1.70 -24.77
N ARG A 351 -11.31 -1.10 -24.56
CA ARG A 351 -12.55 -1.86 -24.31
C ARG A 351 -12.96 -2.73 -25.48
N SER A 352 -12.76 -2.26 -26.70
CA SER A 352 -13.03 -3.04 -27.93
C SER A 352 -12.15 -4.28 -28.00
N LEU A 353 -10.85 -4.14 -27.74
CA LEU A 353 -9.91 -5.27 -27.69
C LEU A 353 -10.26 -6.24 -26.55
N TYR A 354 -10.60 -5.73 -25.38
CA TYR A 354 -11.03 -6.54 -24.24
C TYR A 354 -12.27 -7.38 -24.58
N ALA A 355 -13.33 -6.75 -25.06
CA ALA A 355 -14.57 -7.43 -25.44
C ALA A 355 -14.34 -8.46 -26.54
N ARG A 356 -13.47 -8.18 -27.52
CA ARG A 356 -13.18 -9.08 -28.64
C ARG A 356 -12.46 -10.36 -28.23
N PHE A 357 -11.47 -10.26 -27.34
CA PHE A 357 -10.58 -11.39 -27.04
C PHE A 357 -10.87 -12.10 -25.71
N ILE A 358 -11.50 -11.40 -24.76
CA ILE A 358 -11.76 -11.92 -23.42
C ILE A 358 -13.25 -12.22 -23.25
N GLY A 359 -14.13 -11.43 -23.89
CA GLY A 359 -15.53 -11.79 -24.09
C GLY A 359 -16.40 -11.81 -22.83
N LEU A 360 -16.12 -10.92 -21.88
CA LEU A 360 -16.85 -10.77 -20.61
C LEU A 360 -17.66 -9.47 -20.57
#